data_AF-A0A970J7D4-F1
#
_entry.id   AF-A0A970J7D4-F1
#
_cell.length_a   1.000
_cell.length_b   1.000
_cell.length_c   1.000
_cell.angle_alpha   90.00
_cell.angle_beta   90.00
_cell.angle_gamma   90.00
#
_symmetry.space_group_name_H-M   'P 1'
#
loop_
_entity.id
_entity.type
_entity.pdbx_description
1 polymer ?
#
loop_
_entity_poly.entity_id
_entity_poly.type
_entity_poly.pdbx_seq_one_letter_code
_entity_poly.pdbx_strand_id
1 'polypeptide(L)'
;MKNYQRVNYRKYYAQDENGNYVEVDRKTCFASSEPPTEDNPYKQRWFYDEEAGYVVRLSRTKESEDIHRFNSSSLKREERYRNRKFACIYKDTNKCNQVCDRCEYKNTSRTVELDKNWANDNDEKDSFFTPADDSQGIL
;
A
#
# COMPACT_ATOMS: atom_id res chain seq x y z
N MET A 1 -8.00 -6.16 4.79
CA MET A 1 -7.78 -5.13 3.76
C MET A 1 -8.02 -3.78 4.41
N LYS A 2 -7.10 -2.83 4.24
CA LYS A 2 -7.17 -1.54 4.92
C LYS A 2 -8.39 -0.75 4.45
N ASN A 3 -9.02 0.00 5.34
CA ASN A 3 -10.07 0.95 4.97
C ASN A 3 -9.42 2.27 4.53
N TYR A 4 -9.20 2.42 3.23
CA TYR A 4 -8.51 3.57 2.65
C TYR A 4 -9.26 4.89 2.84
N GLN A 5 -10.59 4.90 3.01
CA GLN A 5 -11.34 6.13 3.31
C GLN A 5 -11.05 6.70 4.71
N ARG A 6 -10.52 5.89 5.63
CA ARG A 6 -10.11 6.33 6.97
C ARG A 6 -8.70 6.91 7.00
N VAL A 7 -7.91 6.73 5.93
CA VAL A 7 -6.57 7.31 5.82
C VAL A 7 -6.69 8.84 5.71
N ASN A 8 -5.70 9.56 6.23
CA ASN A 8 -5.60 11.00 6.04
C ASN A 8 -4.65 11.30 4.88
N TYR A 9 -5.19 11.89 3.82
CA TYR A 9 -4.44 12.24 2.62
C TYR A 9 -4.09 13.73 2.68
N ARG A 10 -3.00 14.10 2.00
CA ARG A 10 -2.58 15.50 1.86
C ARG A 10 -3.48 16.25 0.89
N LYS A 11 -3.93 15.58 -0.17
CA LYS A 11 -4.77 16.18 -1.22
C LYS A 11 -5.98 15.31 -1.55
N TYR A 12 -7.07 15.97 -1.93
CA TYR A 12 -8.34 15.34 -2.26
C TYR A 12 -8.83 15.88 -3.60
N TYR A 13 -9.23 15.00 -4.50
CA TYR A 13 -9.68 15.36 -5.84
C TYR A 13 -11.04 14.75 -6.15
N ALA A 14 -11.80 15.39 -7.03
CA ALA A 14 -12.97 14.83 -7.66
C ALA A 14 -12.82 14.91 -9.18
N GLN A 15 -13.20 13.84 -9.87
CA GLN A 15 -13.22 13.81 -11.32
C GLN A 15 -14.49 14.47 -11.85
N ASP A 16 -14.33 15.43 -12.75
CA ASP A 16 -15.44 16.09 -13.43
C ASP A 16 -16.00 15.22 -14.59
N GLU A 17 -17.04 15.71 -15.26
CA GLU A 17 -17.67 15.04 -16.41
C GLU A 17 -16.74 14.91 -17.63
N ASN A 18 -15.73 15.77 -17.72
CA ASN A 18 -14.73 15.76 -18.79
C ASN A 18 -13.53 14.85 -18.48
N GLY A 19 -13.51 14.24 -17.30
CA GLY A 19 -12.42 13.39 -16.83
C GLY A 19 -11.26 14.13 -16.14
N ASN A 20 -11.34 15.45 -15.97
CA ASN A 20 -10.33 16.24 -15.27
C ASN A 20 -10.44 16.08 -13.75
N TYR A 21 -9.32 16.23 -13.05
CA TYR A 21 -9.28 16.19 -11.58
C TYR A 21 -9.28 17.59 -11.00
N VAL A 22 -10.34 17.89 -10.24
CA VAL A 22 -10.51 19.16 -9.53
C VAL A 22 -10.22 18.94 -8.06
N GLU A 23 -9.41 19.82 -7.46
CA GLU A 23 -9.11 19.74 -6.02
C GLU A 23 -10.36 20.10 -5.20
N VAL A 24 -10.67 19.27 -4.20
CA VAL A 24 -11.85 19.42 -3.34
C VAL A 24 -11.46 19.20 -1.88
N ASP A 25 -12.38 19.45 -0.95
CA ASP A 25 -12.15 19.11 0.45
C ASP A 25 -12.43 17.61 0.72
N ARG A 26 -11.95 17.13 1.88
CA ARG A 26 -12.15 15.74 2.31
C ARG A 26 -13.63 15.35 2.37
N LYS A 27 -14.50 16.28 2.83
CA LYS A 27 -15.92 16.01 2.99
C LYS A 27 -16.60 15.80 1.64
N THR A 28 -16.27 16.61 0.64
CA THR A 28 -16.82 16.46 -0.73
C THR A 28 -16.28 15.20 -1.40
N CYS A 29 -14.98 14.91 -1.29
CA CYS A 29 -14.38 13.71 -1.87
C CYS A 29 -15.04 12.42 -1.33
N PHE A 30 -15.28 12.35 -0.02
CA PHE A 30 -15.94 11.21 0.65
C PHE A 30 -17.43 11.42 0.92
N ALA A 31 -18.08 12.33 0.20
CA ALA A 31 -19.52 12.50 0.30
C ALA A 31 -20.26 11.18 0.00
N SER A 32 -21.47 11.03 0.53
CA SER A 32 -22.28 9.83 0.30
C SER A 32 -22.40 9.52 -1.19
N SER A 33 -22.39 8.23 -1.51
CA SER A 33 -22.62 7.76 -2.87
C SER A 33 -24.11 7.80 -3.18
N GLU A 34 -24.47 8.34 -4.34
CA GLU A 34 -25.80 8.13 -4.89
C GLU A 34 -26.01 6.64 -5.23
N PRO A 35 -27.22 6.11 -5.04
CA PRO A 35 -27.53 4.75 -5.43
C PRO A 35 -27.41 4.57 -6.96
N PRO A 36 -26.93 3.41 -7.43
CA PRO A 36 -27.06 3.02 -8.83
C PRO A 36 -28.51 3.12 -9.32
N THR A 37 -28.71 3.77 -10.46
CA THR A 37 -30.00 3.87 -11.14
C THR A 37 -29.95 3.07 -12.44
N GLU A 38 -31.10 2.89 -13.12
CA GLU A 38 -31.13 2.27 -14.45
C GLU A 38 -30.28 3.07 -15.47
N ASP A 39 -30.34 4.40 -15.40
CA ASP A 39 -29.59 5.29 -16.30
C ASP A 39 -28.08 5.29 -16.00
N ASN A 40 -27.69 5.13 -14.73
CA ASN A 40 -26.29 5.02 -14.33
C ASN A 40 -26.09 3.86 -13.34
N PRO A 41 -25.76 2.65 -13.84
CA PRO A 41 -25.60 1.46 -13.00
C PRO A 41 -24.27 1.47 -12.22
N TYR A 42 -23.38 2.41 -12.48
CA TYR A 42 -22.05 2.45 -11.86
C TYR A 42 -22.12 3.01 -10.44
N LYS A 43 -21.38 2.39 -9.52
CA LYS A 43 -21.27 2.84 -8.14
C LYS A 43 -20.23 3.94 -8.02
N GLN A 44 -20.33 4.75 -6.97
CA GLN A 44 -19.26 5.70 -6.65
C GLN A 44 -17.97 4.94 -6.31
N ARG A 45 -16.89 5.28 -7.00
CA ARG A 45 -15.55 4.70 -6.79
C ARG A 45 -14.52 5.74 -6.40
N TRP A 46 -13.41 5.24 -5.88
CA TRP A 46 -12.26 6.05 -5.49
C TRP A 46 -10.97 5.38 -5.95
N PHE A 47 -10.01 6.22 -6.32
CA PHE A 47 -8.62 5.87 -6.52
C PHE A 47 -7.80 6.37 -5.34
N TYR A 48 -6.96 5.50 -4.77
CA TYR A 48 -6.14 5.86 -3.62
C TYR A 48 -4.66 5.73 -3.96
N ASP A 49 -3.89 6.75 -3.60
CA ASP A 49 -2.43 6.72 -3.62
C ASP A 49 -1.93 7.18 -2.25
N GLU A 50 -1.57 6.22 -1.40
CA GLU A 50 -1.06 6.51 -0.05
C GLU A 50 0.35 7.09 -0.10
N GLU A 51 1.15 6.71 -1.09
CA GLU A 51 2.56 7.13 -1.21
C GLU A 51 2.66 8.58 -1.68
N ALA A 52 1.94 8.93 -2.75
CA ALA A 52 1.82 10.31 -3.18
C ALA A 52 0.89 11.14 -2.27
N GLY A 53 0.12 10.48 -1.41
CA GLY A 53 -0.69 11.12 -0.38
C GLY A 53 -1.95 11.81 -0.92
N TYR A 54 -2.59 11.26 -1.96
CA TYR A 54 -3.85 11.80 -2.47
C TYR A 54 -4.91 10.71 -2.72
N VAL A 55 -6.16 11.17 -2.83
CA VAL A 55 -7.30 10.34 -3.19
C VAL A 55 -8.15 11.07 -4.21
N VAL A 56 -8.72 10.32 -5.15
CA VAL A 56 -9.61 10.85 -6.18
C VAL A 56 -10.97 10.18 -6.07
N ARG A 57 -12.04 10.98 -5.94
CA ARG A 57 -13.42 10.54 -6.17
C ARG A 57 -13.64 10.46 -7.68
N LEU A 58 -13.77 9.24 -8.20
CA LEU A 58 -13.90 8.99 -9.64
C LEU A 58 -15.33 9.25 -10.13
N SER A 59 -15.50 9.62 -11.39
CA SER A 59 -16.83 9.73 -12.00
C SER A 59 -17.50 8.35 -12.10
N ARG A 60 -18.83 8.30 -12.17
CA ARG A 60 -19.59 7.04 -12.24
C ARG A 60 -19.64 6.53 -13.69
N THR A 61 -18.51 6.01 -14.18
CA THR A 61 -18.35 5.50 -15.55
C THR A 61 -17.71 4.11 -15.55
N LYS A 62 -17.77 3.42 -16.70
CA LYS A 62 -17.10 2.13 -16.90
C LYS A 62 -15.59 2.21 -16.71
N GLU A 63 -14.96 3.24 -17.27
CA GLU A 63 -13.52 3.46 -17.19
C GLU A 63 -13.07 3.65 -15.74
N SER A 64 -13.85 4.41 -14.95
CA SER A 64 -13.60 4.62 -13.52
C SER A 64 -13.72 3.33 -12.69
N GLU A 65 -14.63 2.41 -13.05
CA GLU A 65 -14.68 1.07 -12.44
C GLU A 65 -13.42 0.26 -12.74
N ASP A 66 -12.92 0.32 -13.98
CA ASP A 66 -11.70 -0.38 -14.39
C ASP A 66 -10.46 0.19 -13.67
N ILE A 67 -10.35 1.51 -13.58
CA ILE A 67 -9.30 2.21 -12.81
C ILE A 67 -9.35 1.78 -11.34
N HIS A 68 -10.55 1.80 -10.73
CA HIS A 68 -10.73 1.38 -9.34
C HIS A 68 -10.35 -0.09 -9.12
N ARG A 69 -10.74 -0.98 -10.05
CA ARG A 69 -10.41 -2.39 -9.98
C ARG A 69 -8.89 -2.60 -10.05
N PHE A 70 -8.20 -1.91 -10.94
CA PHE A 70 -6.75 -1.97 -11.05
C PHE A 70 -6.07 -1.46 -9.78
N ASN A 71 -6.43 -0.25 -9.31
CA ASN A 71 -5.89 0.35 -8.10
C ASN A 71 -6.10 -0.55 -6.87
N SER A 72 -7.33 -1.03 -6.64
CA SER A 72 -7.65 -1.92 -5.52
C SER A 72 -6.88 -3.25 -5.57
N SER A 73 -6.60 -3.77 -6.76
CA SER A 73 -5.80 -4.98 -6.93
C SER A 73 -4.32 -4.75 -6.59
N SER A 74 -3.75 -3.60 -6.98
CA SER A 74 -2.38 -3.19 -6.63
C SER A 74 -2.24 -3.00 -5.12
N LEU A 75 -3.14 -2.23 -4.51
CA LEU A 75 -3.15 -1.99 -3.07
C LEU A 75 -3.22 -3.28 -2.26
N LYS A 76 -4.09 -4.23 -2.67
CA LYS A 76 -4.15 -5.57 -2.04
C LYS A 76 -2.85 -6.36 -2.19
N ARG A 77 -2.13 -6.20 -3.31
CA ARG A 77 -0.86 -6.88 -3.56
C ARG A 77 0.24 -6.28 -2.67
N GLU A 78 0.31 -4.96 -2.60
CA GLU A 78 1.26 -4.24 -1.75
C GLU A 78 1.03 -4.48 -0.26
N GLU A 79 -0.23 -4.49 0.20
CA GLU A 79 -0.56 -4.87 1.58
C GLU A 79 -0.04 -6.28 1.89
N ARG A 80 -0.28 -7.23 0.99
CA ARG A 80 0.22 -8.61 1.16
C ARG A 80 1.74 -8.67 1.14
N TYR A 81 2.39 -7.89 0.28
CA TYR A 81 3.85 -7.82 0.21
C TYR A 81 4.43 -7.22 1.49
N ARG A 82 3.91 -6.09 1.96
CA ARG A 82 4.31 -5.46 3.23
C ARG A 82 4.10 -6.41 4.41
N ASN A 83 2.92 -7.01 4.52
CA ASN A 83 2.63 -7.98 5.59
C ASN A 83 3.60 -9.16 5.55
N ARG A 84 3.95 -9.69 4.37
CA ARG A 84 4.95 -10.76 4.25
C ARG A 84 6.36 -10.32 4.62
N LYS A 85 6.78 -9.12 4.19
CA LYS A 85 8.10 -8.56 4.49
C LYS A 85 8.34 -8.41 5.99
N PHE A 86 7.29 -8.11 6.75
CA PHE A 86 7.34 -7.95 8.20
C PHE A 86 6.78 -9.16 8.98
N ALA A 87 6.42 -10.25 8.30
CA ALA A 87 5.95 -11.46 8.96
C ALA A 87 7.13 -12.36 9.34
N CYS A 88 7.11 -12.90 10.56
CA CYS A 88 8.01 -13.96 10.98
C CYS A 88 7.52 -15.30 10.39
N ILE A 89 8.09 -15.74 9.28
CA ILE A 89 7.74 -17.01 8.63
C ILE A 89 9.03 -17.79 8.36
N TYR A 90 9.06 -19.09 8.67
CA TYR A 90 10.20 -19.95 8.34
C TYR A 90 10.37 -20.10 6.82
N LYS A 91 11.62 -20.10 6.35
CA LYS A 91 11.98 -20.36 4.94
C LYS A 91 11.27 -21.62 4.42
N ASP A 92 10.71 -21.53 3.21
CA ASP A 92 10.00 -22.61 2.52
C ASP A 92 8.79 -23.19 3.27
N THR A 93 8.26 -22.47 4.25
CA THR A 93 7.01 -22.85 4.93
C THR A 93 6.05 -21.68 5.00
N ASN A 94 4.76 -21.99 5.23
CA ASN A 94 3.75 -20.99 5.62
C ASN A 94 3.55 -20.94 7.14
N LYS A 95 4.50 -21.46 7.93
CA LYS A 95 4.35 -21.61 9.39
C LYS A 95 5.09 -20.51 10.14
N CYS A 96 4.41 -19.93 11.12
CA CYS A 96 4.97 -19.04 12.13
C CYS A 96 4.84 -19.73 13.48
N ASN A 97 5.92 -19.93 14.25
CA ASN A 97 5.83 -20.56 15.57
C ASN A 97 5.79 -19.56 16.75
N GLN A 98 5.88 -18.25 16.50
CA GLN A 98 6.05 -17.24 17.54
C GLN A 98 5.10 -16.05 17.32
N VAL A 99 4.67 -15.44 18.42
CA VAL A 99 4.00 -14.13 18.37
C VAL A 99 5.05 -13.10 17.99
N CYS A 100 4.83 -12.30 16.93
CA CYS A 100 5.83 -11.37 16.39
C CYS A 100 6.46 -10.45 17.45
N ASP A 101 5.71 -10.08 18.49
CA ASP A 101 6.16 -9.23 19.60
C ASP A 101 7.16 -9.91 20.56
N ARG A 102 7.37 -11.22 20.44
CA ARG A 102 8.33 -12.02 21.24
C ARG A 102 9.47 -12.60 20.39
N CYS A 103 9.59 -12.15 19.14
CA CYS A 103 10.64 -12.63 18.26
C CYS A 103 11.98 -11.98 18.65
N GLU A 104 12.87 -12.76 19.27
CA GLU A 104 14.21 -12.32 19.71
C GLU A 104 15.24 -12.27 18.57
N TYR A 105 14.88 -12.67 17.35
CA TYR A 105 15.78 -12.64 16.21
C TYR A 105 15.98 -11.20 15.73
N LYS A 106 17.18 -10.66 16.02
CA LYS A 106 17.68 -9.38 15.49
C LYS A 106 17.96 -9.52 13.99
N ASN A 107 16.93 -9.44 13.14
CA ASN A 107 16.96 -9.11 11.70
C ASN A 107 15.54 -9.23 11.11
N THR A 108 14.68 -8.24 11.37
CA THR A 108 13.24 -8.25 11.10
C THR A 108 12.82 -7.66 9.75
N SER A 109 13.67 -7.76 8.72
CA SER A 109 13.21 -7.65 7.34
C SER A 109 14.16 -8.35 6.38
N ARG A 110 13.86 -9.61 6.03
CA ARG A 110 14.31 -10.28 4.81
C ARG A 110 13.72 -11.69 4.80
N THR A 111 13.14 -12.09 3.67
CA THR A 111 13.30 -13.49 3.25
C THR A 111 14.80 -13.76 3.26
N VAL A 112 15.29 -14.47 4.27
CA VAL A 112 16.68 -14.90 4.33
C VAL A 112 16.81 -16.09 3.38
N GLU A 113 17.32 -15.84 2.18
CA GLU A 113 17.74 -16.91 1.27
C GLU A 113 19.08 -17.47 1.77
N LEU A 114 19.02 -18.45 2.67
CA LEU A 114 20.19 -19.23 3.04
C LEU A 114 20.51 -20.24 1.93
N ASP A 115 21.42 -19.91 1.02
CA ASP A 115 22.05 -20.91 0.17
C ASP A 115 23.17 -21.61 0.95
N LYS A 116 22.81 -22.77 1.52
CA LYS A 116 23.68 -23.82 2.07
C LYS A 116 24.58 -23.46 3.28
N ASN A 117 24.94 -24.53 3.99
CA ASN A 117 25.56 -24.56 5.32
C ASN A 117 26.77 -23.63 5.45
N TRP A 118 26.70 -22.65 6.36
CA TRP A 118 27.87 -21.92 6.81
C TRP A 118 28.60 -22.77 7.84
N ALA A 119 29.71 -23.41 7.41
CA ALA A 119 30.70 -23.88 8.36
C ALA A 119 31.30 -22.64 9.03
N ASN A 120 31.40 -22.68 10.36
CA ASN A 120 32.16 -21.72 11.16
C ASN A 120 33.53 -21.49 10.51
N ASP A 121 33.89 -20.23 10.29
CA ASP A 121 35.15 -19.69 10.80
C ASP A 121 35.15 -18.16 10.69
N ASN A 122 35.65 -17.56 11.77
CA ASN A 122 35.79 -16.14 12.06
C ASN A 122 36.20 -15.26 10.87
N ASP A 123 35.43 -14.20 10.60
CA ASP A 123 35.88 -12.84 10.27
C ASP A 123 34.68 -12.00 9.78
N GLU A 124 33.73 -11.67 10.66
CA GLU A 124 32.64 -10.75 10.32
C GLU A 124 33.16 -9.30 10.28
N LYS A 125 33.19 -8.70 9.08
CA LYS A 125 33.11 -7.24 8.97
C LYS A 125 31.66 -6.82 9.12
N ASP A 126 31.38 -6.02 10.15
CA ASP A 126 30.08 -5.40 10.37
C ASP A 126 29.62 -4.66 9.11
N SER A 127 28.59 -5.20 8.46
CA SER A 127 27.93 -4.51 7.34
C SER A 127 26.82 -3.62 7.92
N PHE A 128 27.17 -2.36 8.18
CA PHE A 128 26.19 -1.34 8.52
C PHE A 128 25.42 -0.93 7.25
N PHE A 129 24.09 -1.01 7.31
CA PHE A 129 23.23 -0.37 6.31
C PHE A 129 22.89 1.03 6.81
N THR A 130 23.53 2.06 6.27
CA THR A 130 23.05 3.44 6.39
C THR A 130 21.80 3.60 5.53
N PRO A 131 20.64 3.93 6.12
CA PRO A 131 19.45 4.33 5.35
C PRO A 131 19.81 5.52 4.46
N ALA A 132 19.21 5.60 3.27
CA ALA A 132 19.32 6.81 2.45
C ALA A 132 18.81 8.01 3.27
N ASP A 133 19.62 9.04 3.36
CA ASP A 133 19.29 10.28 4.04
C ASP A 133 18.39 11.12 3.11
N ASP A 134 17.08 11.09 3.35
CA ASP A 134 16.07 11.87 2.61
C ASP A 134 16.19 13.38 2.86
N SER A 135 17.21 13.85 3.60
CA SER A 135 17.47 15.28 3.83
C SER A 135 18.42 15.92 2.81
N GLN A 136 18.89 15.19 1.78
CA GLN A 136 19.61 15.80 0.67
C GLN A 136 18.64 16.52 -0.26
N GLY A 137 18.64 17.84 -0.12
CA GLY A 137 17.73 18.77 -0.76
C GLY A 137 17.65 18.65 -2.28
N ILE A 138 16.43 18.85 -2.76
CA ILE A 138 16.11 19.28 -4.12
C ILE A 138 16.91 20.55 -4.38
N LEU A 139 17.84 20.48 -5.34
CA LEU A 139 18.41 21.63 -6.04
C LEU A 139 17.93 21.58 -7.49
#